data_AF-A0A7S2FFY1-F1
#
_entry.id   AF-A0A7S2FFY1-F1
#
_cell.length_a   1.000
_cell.length_b   1.000
_cell.length_c   1.000
_cell.angle_alpha   90.00
_cell.angle_beta   90.00
_cell.angle_gamma   90.00
#
_symmetry.space_group_name_H-M   'P 1'
#
loop_
_entity.id
_entity.type
_entity.pdbx_description
1 polymer ?
#
loop_
_entity_poly.entity_id
_entity_poly.type
_entity_poly.pdbx_seq_one_letter_code
_entity_poly.pdbx_strand_id
1 'polypeptide(L)'
;DDFAEDSLSTLKPSGRGGHTAVLIDNVMYIFGGNTVEESFDDHWRIDLNAVEADMLSADIDHTSLSAADGSQADNGWGRITPRGRPPQARIGHSCVAVARRMILYGGRNYINRVFCSGVYMFDVDTQVWDHIEAEGSSFVPPDRTGHAAISHCNGIIFFGWLVK
;
A
#
# COMPACT_ATOMS: atom_id res chain seq x y z
N ASP A 1 10.57 -30.56 -3.07
CA ASP A 1 11.52 -29.52 -2.68
C ASP A 1 10.83 -28.17 -2.92
N ASP A 2 9.71 -27.96 -2.21
CA ASP A 2 8.69 -26.92 -2.49
C ASP A 2 8.34 -26.11 -1.22
N PHE A 3 8.95 -26.45 -0.08
CA PHE A 3 8.63 -25.86 1.22
C PHE A 3 9.51 -24.65 1.58
N ALA A 4 10.47 -24.30 0.73
CA ALA A 4 11.35 -23.15 0.97
C ALA A 4 10.76 -21.83 0.45
N GLU A 5 9.98 -21.85 -0.64
CA GLU A 5 9.39 -20.63 -1.22
C GLU A 5 8.29 -20.01 -0.35
N ASP A 6 7.56 -20.82 0.43
CA ASP A 6 6.46 -20.34 1.27
C ASP A 6 6.94 -19.54 2.50
N SER A 7 8.18 -19.75 2.94
CA SER A 7 8.76 -18.98 4.07
C SER A 7 9.14 -17.55 3.69
N LEU A 8 9.46 -17.29 2.41
CA LEU A 8 9.80 -15.97 1.88
C LEU A 8 8.55 -15.15 1.50
N SER A 9 7.40 -15.82 1.34
CA SER A 9 6.12 -15.20 0.94
C SER A 9 5.51 -14.31 2.03
N THR A 10 6.00 -14.41 3.27
CA THR A 10 5.45 -13.71 4.43
C THR A 10 6.17 -12.40 4.79
N LEU A 11 7.37 -12.16 4.24
CA LEU A 11 8.18 -11.00 4.58
C LEU A 11 7.88 -9.77 3.72
N LYS A 12 7.23 -9.95 2.56
CA LYS A 12 6.91 -8.89 1.60
C LYS A 12 5.63 -9.24 0.82
N PRO A 13 4.95 -8.27 0.17
CA PRO A 13 3.77 -8.59 -0.65
C PRO A 13 4.13 -9.51 -1.81
N SER A 14 3.21 -10.42 -2.14
CA SER A 14 3.28 -11.23 -3.36
C SER A 14 3.22 -10.36 -4.62
N GLY A 15 3.79 -10.86 -5.73
CA GLY A 15 3.72 -10.18 -7.02
C GLY A 15 2.28 -9.94 -7.47
N ARG A 16 1.92 -8.67 -7.74
CA ARG A 16 0.53 -8.24 -7.98
C ARG A 16 0.43 -7.01 -8.87
N GLY A 17 -0.66 -6.93 -9.62
CA GLY A 17 -1.03 -5.78 -10.43
C GLY A 17 -2.02 -4.85 -9.73
N GLY A 18 -2.12 -3.60 -10.19
CA GLY A 18 -3.22 -2.69 -9.81
C GLY A 18 -3.26 -2.26 -8.34
N HIS A 19 -2.18 -2.48 -7.59
CA HIS A 19 -1.96 -1.91 -6.25
C HIS A 19 -1.64 -0.42 -6.37
N THR A 20 -1.74 0.32 -5.27
CA THR A 20 -1.20 1.67 -5.18
C THR A 20 -0.04 1.72 -4.21
N ALA A 21 0.85 2.69 -4.41
CA ALA A 21 1.93 2.98 -3.50
C ALA A 21 2.04 4.50 -3.30
N VAL A 22 2.32 4.94 -2.09
CA VAL A 22 2.64 6.34 -1.77
C VAL A 22 3.88 6.40 -0.91
N LEU A 23 4.70 7.43 -1.10
CA LEU A 23 5.88 7.70 -0.29
C LEU A 23 5.51 8.75 0.76
N ILE A 24 5.72 8.44 2.04
CA ILE A 24 5.60 9.37 3.16
C ILE A 24 6.91 9.28 3.94
N ASP A 25 7.61 10.41 4.02
CA ASP A 25 9.01 10.48 4.44
C ASP A 25 9.88 9.50 3.61
N ASN A 26 10.60 8.59 4.25
CA ASN A 26 11.40 7.55 3.61
C ASN A 26 10.75 6.16 3.69
N VAL A 27 9.43 6.10 3.88
CA VAL A 27 8.68 4.85 3.94
C VAL A 27 7.65 4.82 2.81
N MET A 28 7.73 3.80 1.97
CA MET A 28 6.73 3.55 0.93
C MET A 28 5.64 2.65 1.49
N TYR A 29 4.40 3.08 1.37
CA TYR A 29 3.21 2.34 1.80
C TYR A 29 2.47 1.81 0.58
N ILE A 30 2.06 0.55 0.62
CA ILE A 30 1.45 -0.18 -0.50
C ILE A 30 0.12 -0.77 -0.05
N PHE A 31 -0.94 -0.58 -0.84
CA PHE A 31 -2.25 -1.13 -0.54
C PHE A 31 -2.89 -1.86 -1.74
N GLY A 32 -3.48 -3.01 -1.44
CA GLY A 32 -4.37 -3.76 -2.33
C GLY A 32 -3.71 -4.34 -3.57
N GLY A 33 -4.43 -4.32 -4.69
CA GLY A 33 -4.04 -4.96 -5.95
C GLY A 33 -4.62 -6.37 -6.10
N ASN A 34 -4.15 -7.09 -7.12
CA ASN A 34 -4.62 -8.45 -7.39
C ASN A 34 -3.57 -9.33 -8.08
N THR A 35 -3.78 -10.64 -7.93
CA THR A 35 -3.31 -11.67 -8.86
C THR A 35 -4.48 -12.09 -9.76
N VAL A 36 -4.27 -13.11 -10.57
CA VAL A 36 -5.36 -13.76 -11.32
C VAL A 36 -6.38 -14.41 -10.37
N GLU A 37 -5.94 -14.81 -9.18
CA GLU A 37 -6.70 -15.66 -8.24
C GLU A 37 -7.30 -14.86 -7.09
N GLU A 38 -6.68 -13.75 -6.69
CA GLU A 38 -7.02 -13.03 -5.47
C GLU A 38 -7.06 -11.51 -5.67
N SER A 39 -7.97 -10.85 -4.97
CA SER A 39 -7.96 -9.40 -4.77
C SER A 39 -7.55 -9.12 -3.34
N PHE A 40 -6.58 -8.23 -3.13
CA PHE A 40 -6.03 -7.99 -1.81
C PHE A 40 -6.55 -6.71 -1.16
N ASP A 41 -6.63 -6.73 0.16
CA ASP A 41 -6.85 -5.60 1.09
C ASP A 41 -5.69 -5.45 2.11
N ASP A 42 -4.58 -6.14 1.86
CA ASP A 42 -3.42 -6.06 2.73
C ASP A 42 -2.71 -4.71 2.58
N HIS A 43 -2.03 -4.33 3.67
CA HIS A 43 -1.29 -3.09 3.77
C HIS A 43 0.16 -3.44 4.09
N TRP A 44 1.06 -3.00 3.23
CA TRP A 44 2.50 -3.20 3.36
C TRP A 44 3.23 -1.88 3.45
N ARG A 45 4.39 -1.90 4.06
CA ARG A 45 5.36 -0.82 4.00
C ARG A 45 6.76 -1.34 3.71
N ILE A 46 7.60 -0.48 3.15
CA ILE A 46 9.04 -0.68 3.05
C ILE A 46 9.77 0.59 3.52
N ASP A 47 10.61 0.47 4.55
CA ASP A 47 11.50 1.54 5.01
C ASP A 47 12.74 1.59 4.13
N LEU A 48 12.88 2.68 3.38
CA LEU A 48 13.98 2.83 2.41
C LEU A 48 15.32 3.11 3.09
N ASN A 49 15.36 3.58 4.35
CA ASN A 49 16.61 3.69 5.09
C ASN A 49 17.17 2.30 5.42
N ALA A 50 16.29 1.37 5.80
CA ALA A 50 16.68 0.00 6.11
C ALA A 50 17.20 -0.72 4.84
N VAL A 51 16.54 -0.49 3.71
CA VAL A 51 17.00 -0.99 2.40
C VAL A 51 18.37 -0.42 2.03
N GLU A 52 18.59 0.89 2.21
CA GLU A 52 19.88 1.51 1.94
C GLU A 52 21.00 0.95 2.84
N ALA A 53 20.72 0.76 4.13
CA ALA A 53 21.66 0.17 5.08
C ALA A 53 21.99 -1.30 4.73
N ASP A 54 20.98 -2.08 4.31
CA ASP A 54 21.16 -3.47 3.87
C ASP A 54 22.09 -3.53 2.65
N MET A 55 21.84 -2.71 1.63
CA MET A 55 22.67 -2.62 0.42
C MET A 55 24.12 -2.24 0.73
N LEU A 56 24.33 -1.25 1.60
CA LEU A 56 25.68 -0.82 2.00
C LEU A 56 26.41 -1.88 2.83
N SER A 57 25.70 -2.68 3.62
CA SER A 57 26.31 -3.77 4.38
C SER A 57 26.71 -4.95 3.49
N ALA A 58 25.90 -5.27 2.47
CA ALA A 58 26.20 -6.30 1.48
C ALA A 58 27.47 -5.99 0.65
N ASP A 59 27.73 -4.71 0.35
CA ASP A 59 28.94 -4.29 -0.38
C ASP A 59 30.24 -4.39 0.45
N ILE A 60 30.14 -4.40 1.79
CA ILE A 60 31.30 -4.48 2.68
C ILE A 60 31.75 -5.94 2.94
N ASP A 61 30.88 -6.92 2.67
CA ASP A 61 31.07 -8.32 3.09
C ASP A 61 31.90 -9.21 2.13
N HIS A 62 32.63 -8.63 1.17
CA HIS A 62 33.62 -9.39 0.40
C HIS A 62 34.88 -9.78 1.19
N THR A 63 35.07 -9.30 2.43
CA THR A 63 36.25 -9.61 3.25
C THR A 63 36.00 -9.74 4.76
N SER A 64 35.04 -10.53 5.25
CA SER A 64 35.19 -11.22 6.55
C SER A 64 34.02 -12.12 6.92
N LEU A 65 34.30 -13.40 7.15
CA LEU A 65 33.46 -14.30 7.92
C LEU A 65 33.32 -13.79 9.36
N SER A 66 32.14 -13.34 9.77
CA SER A 66 31.72 -13.47 11.17
C SER A 66 30.27 -13.93 11.26
N ALA A 67 30.10 -15.13 11.79
CA ALA A 67 28.82 -15.76 12.02
C ALA A 67 28.00 -15.02 13.10
N ALA A 68 26.71 -14.89 12.81
CA ALA A 68 25.58 -15.02 13.73
C ALA A 68 25.59 -14.16 15.00
N ASP A 69 25.04 -12.95 14.88
CA ASP A 69 23.91 -12.61 15.76
C ASP A 69 22.63 -12.88 14.97
N GLY A 70 21.64 -13.54 15.56
CA GLY A 70 20.42 -14.00 14.90
C GLY A 70 19.47 -12.87 14.46
N SER A 71 19.92 -11.62 14.43
CA SER A 71 19.17 -10.51 13.84
C SER A 71 19.21 -10.65 12.33
N GLN A 72 18.18 -11.29 11.77
CA GLN A 72 17.89 -11.22 10.34
C GLN A 72 17.94 -9.73 9.95
N ALA A 73 18.81 -9.36 9.00
CA ALA A 73 18.94 -7.98 8.54
C ALA A 73 17.54 -7.43 8.21
N ASP A 74 17.22 -6.27 8.77
CA ASP A 74 15.93 -5.62 8.52
C ASP A 74 15.90 -5.19 7.04
N ASN A 75 15.23 -5.99 6.21
CA ASN A 75 15.09 -5.73 4.77
C ASN A 75 14.11 -4.58 4.47
N GLY A 76 13.69 -3.84 5.51
CA GLY A 76 12.79 -2.71 5.47
C GLY A 76 11.33 -3.07 5.30
N TRP A 77 11.01 -4.29 4.89
CA TRP A 77 9.63 -4.71 4.64
C TRP A 77 8.87 -4.99 5.94
N GLY A 78 7.61 -4.53 5.98
CA GLY A 78 6.73 -4.86 7.08
C GLY A 78 5.27 -4.91 6.64
N ARG A 79 4.56 -5.95 7.08
CA ARG A 79 3.10 -5.98 6.98
C ARG A 79 2.52 -5.10 8.07
N ILE A 80 1.63 -4.20 7.68
CA ILE A 80 0.84 -3.41 8.63
C ILE A 80 -0.39 -4.23 8.98
N THR A 81 -0.68 -4.35 10.28
CA THR A 81 -1.96 -4.87 10.78
C THR A 81 -2.87 -3.67 11.04
N PRO A 82 -3.70 -3.26 10.06
CA PRO A 82 -4.48 -2.04 10.18
C PRO A 82 -5.52 -2.13 11.31
N ARG A 83 -5.65 -1.04 12.07
CA ARG A 83 -6.74 -0.85 13.03
C ARG A 83 -7.83 0.05 12.44
N GLY A 84 -9.00 0.10 13.07
CA GLY A 84 -10.09 0.99 12.69
C GLY A 84 -10.97 0.44 11.57
N ARG A 85 -11.22 1.23 10.53
CA ARG A 85 -12.14 0.93 9.43
C ARG A 85 -11.38 0.76 8.09
N PRO A 86 -10.60 -0.32 7.91
CA PRO A 86 -9.81 -0.51 6.70
C PRO A 86 -10.69 -0.68 5.44
N PRO A 87 -10.20 -0.24 4.27
CA PRO A 87 -10.88 -0.46 3.01
C PRO A 87 -10.91 -1.94 2.64
N GLN A 88 -11.99 -2.38 1.99
CA GLN A 88 -12.07 -3.73 1.39
C GLN A 88 -11.10 -3.91 0.21
N ALA A 89 -10.91 -5.18 -0.18
CA ALA A 89 -10.02 -5.59 -1.26
C ALA A 89 -10.38 -4.95 -2.59
N ARG A 90 -9.39 -4.36 -3.27
CA ARG A 90 -9.63 -3.52 -4.44
C ARG A 90 -8.43 -3.36 -5.37
N ILE A 91 -8.74 -3.09 -6.63
CA ILE A 91 -7.80 -2.82 -7.72
C ILE A 91 -8.13 -1.54 -8.46
N GLY A 92 -7.12 -0.93 -9.08
CA GLY A 92 -7.28 0.27 -9.90
C GLY A 92 -7.89 1.45 -9.12
N HIS A 93 -7.68 1.45 -7.81
CA HIS A 93 -7.94 2.61 -6.95
C HIS A 93 -6.80 3.61 -7.14
N SER A 94 -7.00 4.83 -6.66
CA SER A 94 -5.93 5.81 -6.55
C SER A 94 -5.62 6.06 -5.08
N CYS A 95 -4.35 6.38 -4.80
CA CYS A 95 -3.91 6.74 -3.47
C CYS A 95 -2.94 7.92 -3.57
N VAL A 96 -3.08 8.88 -2.65
CA VAL A 96 -2.20 10.06 -2.56
C VAL A 96 -1.75 10.27 -1.11
N ALA A 97 -0.52 10.75 -0.94
CA ALA A 97 -0.04 11.22 0.35
C ALA A 97 -0.50 12.65 0.61
N VAL A 98 -1.07 12.91 1.78
CA VAL A 98 -1.42 14.25 2.27
C VAL A 98 -0.87 14.40 3.68
N ALA A 99 0.19 15.19 3.82
CA ALA A 99 0.99 15.23 5.05
C ALA A 99 1.39 13.80 5.47
N ARG A 100 1.14 13.42 6.73
CA ARG A 100 1.44 12.09 7.28
C ARG A 100 0.28 11.09 7.12
N ARG A 101 -0.49 11.22 6.03
CA ARG A 101 -1.68 10.40 5.78
C ARG A 101 -1.76 9.92 4.35
N MET A 102 -2.30 8.73 4.17
CA MET A 102 -2.64 8.18 2.87
C MET A 102 -4.13 8.38 2.64
N ILE A 103 -4.51 8.95 1.50
CA ILE A 103 -5.91 9.07 1.09
C ILE A 103 -6.14 8.14 -0.08
N LEU A 104 -7.08 7.22 0.07
CA LEU A 104 -7.42 6.18 -0.90
C LEU A 104 -8.84 6.39 -1.40
N TYR A 105 -9.06 6.27 -2.71
CA TYR A 105 -10.38 6.41 -3.29
C TYR A 105 -10.62 5.51 -4.51
N GLY A 106 -11.87 5.08 -4.63
CA GLY A 106 -12.38 4.28 -5.74
C GLY A 106 -11.76 2.88 -5.82
N GLY A 107 -11.62 2.41 -7.04
CA GLY A 107 -11.28 1.05 -7.38
C GLY A 107 -12.50 0.13 -7.43
N ARG A 108 -12.24 -1.15 -7.60
CA ARG A 108 -13.25 -2.20 -7.55
C ARG A 108 -12.64 -3.48 -7.01
N ASN A 109 -13.45 -4.37 -6.45
CA ASN A 109 -12.99 -5.71 -6.17
C ASN A 109 -12.82 -6.49 -7.50
N TYR A 110 -11.68 -7.17 -7.66
CA TYR A 110 -11.36 -7.84 -8.93
C TYR A 110 -12.28 -9.03 -9.22
N ILE A 111 -12.61 -9.82 -8.19
CA ILE A 111 -13.34 -11.08 -8.32
C ILE A 111 -14.82 -10.84 -8.61
N ASN A 112 -15.50 -10.07 -7.76
CA ASN A 112 -16.93 -9.82 -7.91
C ASN A 112 -17.26 -8.61 -8.82
N ARG A 113 -16.23 -7.86 -9.25
CA ARG A 113 -16.32 -6.70 -10.15
C ARG A 113 -17.16 -5.52 -9.61
N VAL A 114 -17.44 -5.49 -8.31
CA VAL A 114 -18.18 -4.41 -7.66
C VAL A 114 -17.27 -3.22 -7.40
N PHE A 115 -17.71 -2.03 -7.81
CA PHE A 115 -17.01 -0.79 -7.52
C PHE A 115 -16.97 -0.50 -6.03
N CYS A 116 -15.83 0.00 -5.56
CA CYS A 116 -15.64 0.41 -4.18
C CYS A 116 -15.98 1.89 -4.06
N SER A 117 -16.95 2.20 -3.21
CA SER A 117 -17.30 3.57 -2.84
C SER A 117 -16.52 4.03 -1.59
N GLY A 118 -16.59 5.33 -1.33
CA GLY A 118 -16.01 5.95 -0.14
C GLY A 118 -14.56 6.41 -0.29
N VAL A 119 -14.19 7.36 0.56
CA VAL A 119 -12.82 7.86 0.70
C VAL A 119 -12.28 7.30 2.01
N TYR A 120 -11.10 6.70 1.95
CA TYR A 120 -10.43 6.12 3.11
C TYR A 120 -9.17 6.90 3.42
N MET A 121 -8.87 7.03 4.71
CA MET A 121 -7.67 7.69 5.19
C MET A 121 -6.93 6.78 6.12
N PHE A 122 -5.62 6.60 5.88
CA PHE A 122 -4.72 5.95 6.82
C PHE A 122 -3.80 6.98 7.44
N ASP A 123 -3.77 7.03 8.77
CA ASP A 123 -2.83 7.85 9.52
C ASP A 123 -1.60 7.02 9.87
N VAL A 124 -0.43 7.40 9.36
CA VAL A 124 0.78 6.55 9.44
C VAL A 124 1.37 6.48 10.84
N ASP A 125 1.09 7.48 11.69
CA ASP A 125 1.60 7.56 13.05
C ASP A 125 0.80 6.66 13.99
N THR A 126 -0.52 6.66 13.83
CA THR A 126 -1.42 5.86 14.65
C THR A 126 -1.69 4.46 14.07
N GLN A 127 -1.40 4.26 12.78
CA GLN A 127 -1.73 3.05 12.01
C GLN A 127 -3.22 2.69 12.05
N VAL A 128 -4.06 3.72 12.01
CA VAL A 128 -5.52 3.59 12.00
C VAL A 128 -6.06 4.00 10.64
N TRP A 129 -6.91 3.16 10.07
CA TRP A 129 -7.76 3.54 8.95
C TRP A 129 -9.05 4.16 9.45
N ASP A 130 -9.48 5.19 8.74
CA ASP A 130 -10.79 5.77 8.89
C ASP A 130 -11.53 5.84 7.55
N HIS A 131 -12.86 5.76 7.62
CA HIS A 131 -13.74 5.99 6.50
C HIS A 131 -14.25 7.43 6.58
N ILE A 132 -13.83 8.26 5.63
CA ILE A 132 -14.23 9.65 5.57
C ILE A 132 -15.62 9.70 4.95
N GLU A 133 -16.61 9.99 5.79
CA GLU A 133 -17.95 10.34 5.33
C GLU A 133 -17.87 11.73 4.70
N ALA A 134 -18.08 11.79 3.38
CA ALA A 134 -18.28 13.06 2.72
C ALA A 134 -19.70 13.55 3.06
N GLU A 135 -19.83 14.25 4.18
CA GLU A 135 -21.11 14.83 4.58
C GLU A 135 -21.59 15.83 3.53
N GLY A 136 -22.76 15.53 2.95
CA GLY A 136 -23.55 16.42 2.11
C GLY A 136 -22.79 17.10 0.96
N SER A 137 -22.65 16.46 -0.21
CA SER A 137 -22.77 17.19 -1.48
C SER A 137 -22.65 16.31 -2.73
N SER A 138 -23.29 16.80 -3.77
CA SER A 138 -23.09 16.53 -5.21
C SER A 138 -21.64 16.59 -5.73
N PHE A 139 -20.62 16.73 -4.87
CA PHE A 139 -19.21 16.89 -5.25
C PHE A 139 -18.35 15.67 -4.98
N VAL A 140 -18.87 14.61 -4.33
CA VAL A 140 -18.16 13.32 -4.29
C VAL A 140 -18.16 12.76 -5.71
N PRO A 141 -16.99 12.49 -6.31
CA PRO A 141 -16.97 11.92 -7.63
C PRO A 141 -17.71 10.55 -7.62
N PRO A 142 -18.36 10.15 -8.71
CA PRO A 142 -18.93 8.81 -8.78
C PRO A 142 -17.83 7.75 -8.72
N ASP A 143 -18.22 6.58 -8.21
CA ASP A 143 -17.36 5.39 -8.16
C ASP A 143 -16.67 5.14 -9.51
N ARG A 144 -15.37 4.88 -9.45
CA ARG A 144 -14.48 4.80 -10.60
C ARG A 144 -13.30 3.89 -10.33
N THR A 145 -12.70 3.34 -11.39
CA THR A 145 -11.47 2.54 -11.31
C THR A 145 -10.51 2.98 -12.43
N GLY A 146 -9.24 2.57 -12.38
CA GLY A 146 -8.22 2.93 -13.40
C GLY A 146 -7.94 4.43 -13.51
N HIS A 147 -8.31 5.21 -12.50
CA HIS A 147 -8.19 6.66 -12.48
C HIS A 147 -6.91 7.09 -11.73
N ALA A 148 -6.48 8.32 -11.97
CA ALA A 148 -5.35 8.91 -11.27
C ALA A 148 -5.84 9.99 -10.29
N ALA A 149 -5.01 10.27 -9.28
CA ALA A 149 -5.26 11.29 -8.29
C ALA A 149 -4.01 12.09 -7.99
N ILE A 150 -4.17 13.37 -7.71
CA ILE A 150 -3.12 14.24 -7.18
C ILE A 150 -3.65 15.05 -6.01
N SER A 151 -2.83 15.23 -4.99
CA SER A 151 -3.08 16.21 -3.94
C SER A 151 -2.53 17.57 -4.35
N HIS A 152 -3.28 18.64 -4.13
CA HIS A 152 -2.88 20.03 -4.29
C HIS A 152 -3.27 20.81 -3.03
N CYS A 153 -2.67 21.98 -2.80
CA CYS A 153 -2.68 22.73 -1.54
C CYS A 153 -4.03 22.81 -0.80
N ASN A 154 -5.15 22.85 -1.53
CA ASN A 154 -6.50 22.96 -0.97
C ASN A 154 -7.43 21.76 -1.27
N GLY A 155 -6.92 20.62 -1.74
CA GLY A 155 -7.77 19.46 -2.03
C GLY A 155 -7.10 18.35 -2.84
N ILE A 156 -7.88 17.31 -3.15
CA ILE A 156 -7.43 16.18 -3.97
C ILE A 156 -8.24 16.18 -5.25
N ILE A 157 -7.56 16.06 -6.38
CA ILE A 157 -8.16 16.02 -7.72
C ILE A 157 -8.06 14.59 -8.23
N PHE A 158 -9.19 14.02 -8.62
CA PHE A 158 -9.28 12.72 -9.29
C PHE A 158 -9.57 12.92 -10.79
N PHE A 159 -8.77 12.32 -11.67
CA PHE A 159 -8.90 12.45 -13.12
C PHE A 159 -8.84 11.11 -13.84
N GLY A 160 -9.65 10.97 -14.90
CA GLY A 160 -9.60 9.86 -15.85
C GLY A 160 -10.50 8.64 -15.59
N TRP A 161 -10.39 7.70 -16.55
CA TRP A 161 -10.95 6.35 -16.73
C TRP A 161 -12.41 6.07 -16.30
N LEU A 162 -12.77 4.79 -16.24
CA LEU A 162 -14.15 4.29 -16.30
C LEU A 162 -14.92 4.67 -15.04
N VAL A 163 -16.00 5.42 -15.28
CA VAL A 163 -16.98 5.86 -14.30
C VAL A 163 -18.20 4.95 -14.44
N LYS A 164 -18.84 4.61 -13.31
CA LYS A 164 -20.10 3.86 -13.28
C LYS A 164 -21.25 4.61 -13.95
#